data_AF-A0A3N5WA05-F1
#
_entry.id   AF-A0A3N5WA05-F1
#
_cell.length_a   1.000
_cell.length_b   1.000
_cell.length_c   1.000
_cell.angle_alpha   90.00
_cell.angle_beta   90.00
_cell.angle_gamma   90.00
#
_symmetry.space_group_name_H-M   'P 1'
#
loop_
_entity.id
_entity.type
_entity.pdbx_description
1 polymer ?
#
loop_
_entity_poly.entity_id
_entity_poly.type
_entity_poly.pdbx_seq_one_letter_code
_entity_poly.pdbx_strand_id
1 'polypeptide(L)'
;AGIGLLDVVITVAPLLGLLGTASGLVVIFQGLSDAADHLAIARGIAVALNTTIFGLAIAVPCVVAHGYFTRRIEVLTARLESLLADLAHVCQRSGNKG
;
A
#
# COMPACT_ATOMS: atom_id res chain seq x y z
N ALA A 1 -10.92 4.10 9.92
CA ALA A 1 -10.41 2.71 10.00
C ALA A 1 -9.84 2.21 8.67
N GLY A 2 -10.51 2.43 7.53
CA GLY A 2 -10.05 1.87 6.23
C GLY A 2 -8.69 2.35 5.73
N ILE A 3 -8.35 3.63 5.85
CA ILE A 3 -7.08 4.19 5.30
C ILE A 3 -5.83 3.57 5.95
N GLY A 4 -5.86 3.37 7.27
CA GLY A 4 -4.74 2.71 7.97
C GLY A 4 -4.52 1.27 7.52
N LEU A 5 -5.58 0.56 7.11
CA LEU A 5 -5.45 -0.78 6.53
C LEU A 5 -4.75 -0.74 5.17
N LEU A 6 -5.03 0.26 4.32
CA LEU A 6 -4.34 0.41 3.05
C LEU A 6 -2.84 0.64 3.27
N ASP A 7 -2.46 1.45 4.26
CA ASP A 7 -1.06 1.74 4.58
C ASP A 7 -0.28 0.48 5.02
N VAL A 8 -0.91 -0.36 5.85
CA VAL A 8 -0.36 -1.67 6.21
C VAL A 8 -0.22 -2.57 4.97
N VAL A 9 -1.20 -2.61 4.07
CA VAL A 9 -1.11 -3.46 2.87
C VAL A 9 -0.03 -2.96 1.91
N ILE A 10 0.11 -1.65 1.72
CA ILE A 10 1.15 -1.03 0.88
C ILE A 10 2.55 -1.46 1.33
N THR A 11 2.77 -1.54 2.64
CA THR A 11 4.07 -1.91 3.20
C THR A 11 4.28 -3.42 3.27
N VAL A 12 3.26 -4.19 3.67
CA VAL A 12 3.39 -5.63 3.88
C VAL A 12 3.36 -6.44 2.58
N ALA A 13 2.55 -6.06 1.57
CA ALA A 13 2.43 -6.86 0.35
C ALA A 13 3.75 -7.03 -0.44
N PRO A 14 4.58 -5.99 -0.64
CA PRO A 14 5.90 -6.15 -1.26
C PRO A 14 6.85 -7.02 -0.42
N LEU A 15 6.82 -6.86 0.91
CA LEU A 15 7.65 -7.65 1.82
C LEU A 15 7.30 -9.15 1.75
N LEU A 16 6.01 -9.47 1.63
CA LEU A 16 5.55 -10.85 1.41
C LEU A 16 6.04 -11.41 0.05
N GLY A 17 6.00 -10.60 -1.01
CA GLY A 17 6.52 -10.98 -2.32
C GLY A 17 8.02 -11.31 -2.30
N LEU A 18 8.80 -10.47 -1.62
CA LEU A 18 10.24 -10.65 -1.38
C LEU A 18 10.53 -11.89 -0.53
N LEU A 19 9.73 -12.13 0.53
CA LEU A 19 9.78 -13.36 1.33
C LEU A 19 9.57 -14.61 0.48
N GLY A 20 8.59 -14.57 -0.43
CA GLY A 20 8.31 -15.64 -1.39
C GLY A 20 9.49 -15.91 -2.32
N THR A 21 10.12 -14.85 -2.83
CA THR A 21 11.30 -14.99 -3.70
C THR A 21 12.48 -15.60 -2.93
N ALA A 22 12.74 -15.11 -1.71
CA ALA A 22 13.81 -15.65 -0.87
C ALA A 22 13.59 -17.13 -0.53
N SER A 23 12.36 -17.51 -0.13
CA SER A 23 12.00 -18.89 0.16
C SER A 23 12.13 -19.79 -1.08
N GLY A 24 11.70 -19.32 -2.25
CA GLY A 24 11.82 -20.06 -3.51
C GLY A 24 13.27 -20.31 -3.90
N LEU A 25 14.14 -19.30 -3.75
CA LEU A 25 15.58 -19.43 -4.01
C LEU A 25 16.25 -20.43 -3.06
N VAL A 26 15.87 -20.47 -1.78
CA VAL A 26 16.38 -21.47 -0.82
C VAL A 26 16.08 -22.89 -1.31
N VAL A 27 14.86 -23.16 -1.77
CA VAL A 27 14.48 -24.49 -2.28
C VAL A 27 15.26 -24.86 -3.54
N ILE A 28 15.46 -23.91 -4.46
CA ILE A 28 16.20 -24.13 -5.70
C ILE A 28 17.66 -24.51 -5.41
N PHE A 29 18.31 -23.80 -4.49
CA PHE A 29 19.71 -24.07 -4.15
C PHE A 29 19.90 -25.31 -3.27
N GLN A 30 18.91 -25.71 -2.46
CA GLN A 30 18.94 -26.97 -1.72
C GLN A 30 18.93 -28.20 -2.65
N GLY A 31 18.28 -28.10 -3.81
CA GLY A 31 18.21 -29.17 -4.81
C GLY A 31 19.40 -29.24 -5.77
N LEU A 32 20.40 -28.37 -5.60
CA LEU A 32 21.54 -28.28 -6.51
C LEU A 32 22.51 -29.45 -6.26
N SER A 33 22.39 -30.50 -7.07
CA SER A 33 23.39 -31.58 -7.17
C SER A 33 24.22 -31.39 -8.44
N ASP A 34 25.36 -32.09 -8.56
CA ASP A 34 26.33 -31.98 -9.66
C ASP A 34 25.74 -32.19 -11.07
N ALA A 35 24.53 -32.75 -11.18
CA ALA A 35 23.81 -32.97 -12.44
C ALA A 35 22.49 -32.16 -12.53
N ALA A 36 22.40 -31.01 -11.88
CA ALA A 36 21.19 -30.20 -11.91
C ALA A 36 20.87 -29.69 -13.33
N ASP A 37 19.63 -29.91 -13.77
CA ASP A 37 19.11 -29.41 -15.03
C ASP A 37 19.00 -27.87 -14.96
N HIS A 38 19.86 -27.18 -15.72
CA HIS A 38 19.89 -25.72 -15.82
C HIS A 38 18.52 -25.14 -16.20
N LEU A 39 17.71 -25.87 -16.97
CA LEU A 39 16.37 -25.43 -17.34
C LEU A 39 15.41 -25.44 -16.14
N ALA A 40 15.53 -26.43 -15.25
CA ALA A 40 14.73 -26.52 -14.03
C ALA A 40 15.05 -25.37 -13.06
N ILE A 41 16.34 -25.03 -12.91
CA ILE A 41 16.79 -23.89 -12.10
C ILE A 41 16.22 -22.58 -12.65
N ALA A 42 16.37 -22.35 -13.96
CA ALA A 42 15.87 -21.14 -14.60
C ALA A 42 14.35 -20.97 -14.43
N ARG A 43 13.59 -22.06 -14.55
CA ARG A 43 12.14 -22.06 -14.28
C ARG A 43 11.83 -21.77 -12.81
N GLY A 44 12.56 -22.38 -11.88
CA GLY A 44 12.40 -22.12 -10.45
C GLY A 44 12.62 -20.65 -10.11
N ILE A 45 13.68 -20.04 -10.64
CA ILE A 45 13.99 -18.62 -10.41
C ILE A 45 12.87 -17.74 -10.99
N ALA A 46 12.36 -18.06 -12.19
CA ALA A 46 11.24 -17.32 -12.77
C ALA A 46 9.99 -17.36 -11.88
N VAL A 47 9.67 -18.51 -11.28
CA VAL A 47 8.55 -18.63 -10.32
C VAL A 47 8.83 -17.81 -9.06
N ALA A 48 10.05 -17.88 -8.53
CA ALA A 48 10.44 -17.09 -7.36
C ALA A 48 10.33 -15.58 -7.63
N LEU A 49 10.72 -15.09 -8.81
CA LEU A 49 10.56 -13.68 -9.17
C LEU A 49 9.10 -13.27 -9.35
N ASN A 50 8.26 -14.18 -9.83
CA ASN A 50 6.83 -13.92 -10.01
C ASN A 50 6.11 -13.59 -8.69
N THR A 51 6.57 -14.11 -7.54
CA THR A 51 6.00 -13.76 -6.23
C THR A 51 6.24 -12.29 -5.88
N THR A 52 7.40 -11.72 -6.24
CA THR A 52 7.66 -10.28 -6.08
C THR A 52 6.74 -9.45 -6.98
N ILE A 53 6.54 -9.89 -8.22
CA ILE A 53 5.62 -9.23 -9.16
C ILE A 53 4.21 -9.17 -8.57
N PHE A 54 3.71 -10.27 -8.00
CA PHE A 54 2.41 -10.28 -7.33
C PHE A 54 2.34 -9.34 -6.12
N GLY A 55 3.38 -9.32 -5.27
CA GLY A 55 3.44 -8.40 -4.12
C GLY A 55 3.35 -6.93 -4.55
N LEU A 56 4.05 -6.56 -5.63
CA LEU A 56 3.98 -5.22 -6.21
C LEU A 56 2.64 -4.95 -6.91
N ALA A 57 2.08 -5.94 -7.61
CA ALA A 57 0.80 -5.82 -8.29
C ALA A 57 -0.36 -5.55 -7.32
N ILE A 58 -0.24 -5.99 -6.05
CA ILE A 58 -1.20 -5.67 -4.99
C ILE A 58 -0.89 -4.30 -4.37
N ALA A 59 0.38 -3.99 -4.10
CA ALA A 59 0.78 -2.75 -3.45
C ALA A 59 0.48 -1.50 -4.28
N VAL A 60 0.70 -1.54 -5.60
CA VAL A 60 0.51 -0.38 -6.50
C VAL A 60 -0.94 0.13 -6.49
N PRO A 61 -1.98 -0.71 -6.71
CA PRO A 61 -3.37 -0.28 -6.56
C PRO A 61 -3.70 0.28 -5.18
N CYS A 62 -3.13 -0.28 -4.11
CA CYS A 62 -3.36 0.21 -2.75
C CYS A 62 -2.79 1.62 -2.55
N VAL A 63 -1.59 1.93 -3.08
CA VAL A 63 -1.01 3.29 -3.04
C VAL A 63 -1.91 4.29 -3.75
N VAL A 64 -2.42 3.93 -4.94
CA VAL A 64 -3.32 4.79 -5.71
C VAL A 64 -4.62 5.04 -4.96
N ALA A 65 -5.22 4.00 -4.39
CA ALA A 65 -6.42 4.12 -3.59
C ALA A 65 -6.19 4.97 -2.33
N HIS A 66 -5.07 4.79 -1.64
CA HIS A 66 -4.69 5.58 -0.47
C HIS A 66 -4.60 7.07 -0.82
N GLY A 67 -3.87 7.42 -1.88
CA GLY A 67 -3.78 8.81 -2.33
C GLY A 67 -5.13 9.43 -2.70
N TYR A 68 -6.00 8.67 -3.36
CA TYR A 68 -7.35 9.13 -3.70
C TYR A 68 -8.21 9.41 -2.46
N PHE A 69 -8.24 8.49 -1.49
CA PHE A 69 -9.04 8.66 -0.28
C PHE A 69 -8.50 9.75 0.62
N THR A 70 -7.18 9.86 0.78
CA THR A 70 -6.56 10.93 1.58
C THR A 70 -6.92 12.30 1.03
N ARG A 71 -6.80 12.51 -0.29
CA ARG A 71 -7.19 13.79 -0.91
C ARG A 71 -8.68 14.09 -0.74
N ARG A 72 -9.55 13.07 -0.82
CA ARG A 72 -10.99 13.24 -0.58
C ARG A 72 -11.28 13.69 0.84
N ILE A 73 -10.58 13.14 1.82
CA ILE A 73 -10.71 13.54 3.23
C ILE A 73 -10.23 14.97 3.43
N GLU A 74 -9.06 15.33 2.92
CA GLU A 74 -8.52 16.70 3.04
C GLU A 74 -9.49 17.75 2.49
N VAL A 75 -10.08 17.51 1.32
CA VAL A 75 -11.08 18.42 0.73
C VAL A 75 -12.32 18.53 1.61
N LEU A 76 -12.77 17.43 2.22
CA LEU A 76 -13.94 17.43 3.08
C LEU A 76 -13.66 18.16 4.41
N THR A 77 -12.47 17.94 4.99
CA THR A 77 -11.99 18.63 6.18
C THR A 77 -11.89 20.13 5.93
N ALA A 78 -11.28 20.56 4.82
CA ALA A 78 -11.17 21.97 4.46
C ALA A 78 -12.54 22.66 4.31
N ARG A 79 -13.54 21.94 3.76
CA ARG A 79 -14.92 22.45 3.68
C ARG A 79 -15.58 22.58 5.05
N LEU A 80 -15.33 21.63 5.96
CA LEU A 80 -15.86 21.71 7.32
C LEU A 80 -15.24 22.89 8.07
N GLU A 81 -13.93 23.10 7.94
CA GLU A 81 -13.22 24.24 8.54
C GLU A 81 -13.76 25.58 8.04
N SER A 82 -14.00 25.73 6.73
CA SER A 82 -14.57 26.97 6.19
C SER A 82 -15.98 27.22 6.73
N LEU A 83 -16.83 26.19 6.80
CA LEU A 83 -18.19 26.33 7.34
C LEU A 83 -18.18 26.67 8.84
N LEU A 84 -17.27 26.06 9.60
CA LEU A 84 -17.08 26.37 11.02
C LEU A 84 -16.62 27.81 11.22
N ALA A 85 -15.70 28.31 10.39
CA ALA A 85 -15.23 29.68 10.43
C ALA A 85 -16.35 30.69 10.14
N ASP A 86 -17.19 30.41 9.14
CA ASP A 86 -18.34 31.25 8.80
C ASP A 86 -19.37 31.29 9.95
N LEU A 87 -19.70 30.13 10.53
CA LEU A 87 -20.61 30.06 11.68
C LEU A 87 -20.05 30.79 12.91
N ALA A 88 -18.75 30.66 13.18
CA ALA A 88 -18.09 31.36 14.27
C ALA A 88 -18.17 32.88 14.09
N HIS A 89 -17.97 33.38 12.86
CA HIS A 89 -18.12 34.79 12.52
C HIS A 89 -19.54 35.30 12.75
N VAL A 90 -20.57 34.52 12.39
CA VAL A 90 -21.97 34.89 12.61
C VAL A 90 -22.30 34.96 14.11
N CYS A 91 -21.86 33.98 14.90
CA CYS A 91 -22.08 33.96 16.35
C CYS A 91 -21.41 35.16 17.05
N GLN A 92 -20.16 35.49 16.70
CA GLN A 92 -19.47 36.67 17.25
C GLN A 92 -20.21 37.97 16.91
N ARG A 93 -20.73 38.07 15.68
CA ARG A 93 -21.49 39.25 15.26
C ARG A 93 -22.82 39.40 16.01
N SER A 94 -23.44 38.30 16.43
CA SER A 94 -24.65 38.32 17.25
C SER A 94 -24.37 38.68 18.71
N GLY A 95 -23.24 38.23 19.28
CA GLY A 95 -22.82 38.55 20.65
C GLY A 95 -22.38 40.01 20.83
N ASN A 96 -21.89 40.66 19.77
CA ASN A 96 -21.47 42.07 19.79
C ASN A 96 -22.62 43.09 19.61
N LYS A 97 -23.88 42.64 19.62
CA LYS A 97 -25.08 43.48 19.43
C LYS A 97 -25.98 43.60 20.67
N GLY A 98 -25.58 43.04 21.82
CA GLY A 98 -26.20 43.26 23.13
C GLY A 98 -25.30 44.11 24.00
#